data_AF-A0A4U3MBJ9-F1
#
_entry.id   AF-A0A4U3MBJ9-F1
#
_cell.length_a   1.000
_cell.length_b   1.000
_cell.length_c   1.000
_cell.angle_alpha   90.00
_cell.angle_beta   90.00
_cell.angle_gamma   90.00
#
_symmetry.space_group_name_H-M   'P 1'
#
loop_
_entity.id
_entity.type
_entity.pdbx_description
1 polymer ?
#
loop_
_entity_poly.entity_id
_entity_poly.type
_entity_poly.pdbx_seq_one_letter_code
_entity_poly.pdbx_strand_id
1 'polypeptide(L)'
;MYVPPGWPPEVRPPGSPDWQTSAVNWLLDAVPPDYRAYGVLRRHPLALARMAGHTVRAQVEGARAGYRDAAVDLKEHLPPHVVEAVLEVYRREGPRLVALAESIALVERALRGEEFVEGRR
;
A
#
# COMPACT_ATOMS: atom_id res chain seq x y z
N MET A 1 7.57 -17.34 15.00
CA MET A 1 8.14 -16.13 14.37
C MET A 1 7.09 -15.05 14.50
N TYR A 2 7.41 -13.95 15.17
CA TYR A 2 6.46 -12.87 15.43
C TYR A 2 6.29 -12.00 14.18
N VAL A 3 5.05 -11.61 13.87
CA VAL A 3 4.74 -10.60 12.86
C VAL A 3 4.01 -9.46 13.55
N PRO A 4 4.39 -8.20 13.30
CA PRO A 4 3.76 -7.06 13.95
C PRO A 4 2.31 -6.88 13.47
N PRO A 5 1.43 -6.26 14.28
CA PRO A 5 0.11 -5.82 13.81
C PRO A 5 0.23 -4.98 12.53
N GLY A 6 -0.64 -5.22 11.55
CA GLY A 6 -0.58 -4.57 10.24
C GLY A 6 0.34 -5.29 9.23
N TRP A 7 0.97 -6.40 9.61
CA TRP A 7 1.66 -7.26 8.64
C TRP A 7 0.68 -7.81 7.60
N PRO A 8 1.01 -7.72 6.29
CA PRO A 8 0.11 -8.17 5.24
C PRO A 8 -0.03 -9.72 5.25
N PRO A 9 -1.26 -10.26 5.24
CA PRO A 9 -1.50 -11.70 5.36
C PRO A 9 -0.96 -12.50 4.17
N GLU A 10 -0.75 -11.88 3.01
CA GLU A 10 -0.20 -12.51 1.81
C GLU A 10 1.33 -12.66 1.88
N VAL A 11 2.00 -11.94 2.78
CA VAL A 11 3.46 -11.99 2.92
C VAL A 11 3.82 -12.94 4.06
N ARG A 12 4.67 -13.92 3.77
CA ARG A 12 5.14 -14.87 4.79
C ARG A 12 5.97 -14.16 5.87
N PRO A 13 6.04 -14.70 7.10
CA PRO A 13 6.83 -14.10 8.18
C PRO A 13 8.30 -13.84 7.80
N PRO A 14 8.90 -12.71 8.23
CA PRO A 14 10.29 -12.35 7.91
C PRO A 14 11.29 -13.44 8.30
N GLY A 15 12.06 -13.98 7.36
CA GLY A 15 13.06 -15.03 7.62
C GLY A 15 12.54 -16.46 7.45
N SER A 16 11.24 -16.65 7.20
CA SER A 16 10.70 -17.96 6.78
C SER A 16 11.08 -18.30 5.32
N PRO A 17 11.10 -19.58 4.91
CA PRO A 17 11.31 -19.92 3.50
C PRO A 17 10.37 -19.15 2.57
N ASP A 18 10.91 -18.67 1.44
CA ASP A 18 10.21 -17.89 0.41
C ASP A 18 9.58 -16.56 0.86
N TRP A 19 9.93 -16.04 2.04
CA TRP A 19 9.35 -14.78 2.53
C TRP A 19 9.59 -13.59 1.59
N GLN A 20 10.81 -13.45 1.08
CA GLN A 20 11.14 -12.37 0.13
C GLN A 20 10.38 -12.52 -1.19
N THR A 21 10.19 -13.75 -1.67
CA THR A 21 9.40 -14.03 -2.87
C THR A 21 7.95 -13.61 -2.68
N SER A 22 7.33 -13.95 -1.53
CA SER A 22 5.97 -13.50 -1.21
C SER A 22 5.87 -11.98 -1.07
N ALA A 23 6.87 -11.34 -0.46
CA ALA A 23 6.94 -9.89 -0.33
C ALA A 23 7.05 -9.20 -1.70
N VAL A 24 7.89 -9.71 -2.61
CA VAL A 24 8.03 -9.18 -3.97
C VAL A 24 6.71 -9.26 -4.73
N ASN A 25 6.03 -10.40 -4.70
CA ASN A 25 4.75 -10.56 -5.41
C ASN A 25 3.69 -9.58 -4.89
N TRP A 26 3.55 -9.49 -3.57
CA TRP A 26 2.62 -8.57 -2.92
C TRP A 26 2.96 -7.10 -3.19
N LEU A 27 4.23 -6.72 -3.12
CA LEU A 27 4.67 -5.35 -3.43
C LEU A 27 4.44 -4.99 -4.91
N LEU A 28 4.57 -5.95 -5.84
CA LEU A 28 4.27 -5.74 -7.25
C LEU A 28 2.77 -5.52 -7.51
N ASP A 29 1.89 -5.97 -6.62
CA ASP A 29 0.46 -5.69 -6.68
C ASP A 29 0.12 -4.26 -6.22
N ALA A 30 1.02 -3.61 -5.46
CA ALA A 30 0.85 -2.26 -4.93
C ALA A 30 1.40 -1.13 -5.84
N VAL A 31 2.01 -1.49 -6.97
CA VAL A 31 2.63 -0.56 -7.93
C VAL A 31 2.01 -0.69 -9.32
N PRO A 32 2.26 0.24 -10.27
CA PRO A 32 1.77 0.09 -11.64
C PRO A 32 2.18 -1.26 -12.25
N PRO A 33 1.30 -1.95 -12.99
CA PRO A 33 1.59 -3.27 -13.56
C PRO A 33 2.87 -3.32 -14.39
N ASP A 34 3.22 -2.23 -15.07
CA ASP A 34 4.42 -2.09 -15.90
C ASP A 34 5.72 -2.34 -15.12
N TYR A 35 5.69 -2.18 -13.79
CA TYR A 35 6.86 -2.40 -12.96
C TYR A 35 7.33 -3.87 -12.99
N ARG A 36 6.44 -4.78 -13.36
CA ARG A 36 6.78 -6.20 -13.61
C ARG A 36 7.74 -6.39 -14.78
N ALA A 37 7.94 -5.41 -15.65
CA ALA A 37 8.96 -5.49 -16.71
C ALA A 37 10.38 -5.25 -16.17
N TYR A 38 10.52 -4.53 -15.05
CA TYR A 38 11.83 -4.17 -14.51
C TYR A 38 12.40 -5.27 -13.62
N GLY A 39 13.25 -6.13 -14.20
CA GLY A 39 13.88 -7.25 -13.48
C GLY A 39 14.68 -6.84 -12.23
N VAL A 40 15.17 -5.59 -12.17
CA VAL A 40 15.85 -5.03 -10.99
C VAL A 40 14.95 -5.03 -9.74
N LEU A 41 13.65 -4.80 -9.89
CA LEU A 41 12.72 -4.72 -8.76
C LEU A 41 12.46 -6.09 -8.13
N ARG A 42 12.52 -7.17 -8.92
CA ARG A 42 12.45 -8.54 -8.39
C ARG A 42 13.75 -8.97 -7.70
N ARG A 43 14.89 -8.53 -8.22
CA ARG A 43 16.22 -8.86 -7.64
C ARG A 43 16.55 -8.04 -6.39
N HIS A 44 15.96 -6.86 -6.25
CA HIS A 44 16.21 -5.95 -5.13
C HIS A 44 14.89 -5.54 -4.46
N PRO A 45 14.30 -6.42 -3.62
CA PRO A 45 13.00 -6.17 -3.01
C PRO A 45 12.94 -4.90 -2.13
N LEU A 46 14.07 -4.50 -1.53
CA LEU A 46 14.15 -3.25 -0.77
C LEU A 46 13.90 -2.01 -1.65
N ALA A 47 14.43 -2.00 -2.88
CA ALA A 47 14.16 -0.92 -3.83
C ALA A 47 12.68 -0.90 -4.24
N LEU A 48 12.10 -2.07 -4.49
CA LEU A 48 10.68 -2.22 -4.78
C LEU A 48 9.80 -1.72 -3.62
N ALA A 49 10.10 -2.10 -2.37
CA ALA A 49 9.35 -1.64 -1.19
C ALA A 49 9.40 -0.11 -1.04
N ARG A 50 10.58 0.48 -1.25
CA ARG A 50 10.77 1.94 -1.25
C ARG A 50 9.91 2.63 -2.30
N MET A 51 9.90 2.11 -3.53
CA MET A 51 9.09 2.67 -4.62
C MET A 51 7.60 2.49 -4.36
N ALA A 52 7.15 1.30 -3.95
CA ALA A 52 5.77 1.03 -3.58
C ALA A 52 5.28 1.97 -2.48
N GLY A 53 6.10 2.20 -1.45
CA GLY A 53 5.79 3.13 -0.38
C GLY A 53 5.67 4.59 -0.85
N HIS A 54 6.39 5.02 -1.90
CA HIS A 54 6.17 6.34 -2.49
C HIS A 54 4.89 6.39 -3.32
N THR A 55 4.66 5.38 -4.15
CA THR A 55 3.46 5.26 -4.99
C THR A 55 2.19 5.29 -4.14
N VAL A 56 2.09 4.46 -3.11
CA VAL A 56 0.87 4.39 -2.28
C VAL A 56 0.68 5.66 -1.46
N ARG A 57 1.74 6.30 -0.95
CA ARG A 57 1.60 7.62 -0.29
C ARG A 57 1.09 8.70 -1.25
N ALA A 58 1.54 8.71 -2.49
CA ALA A 58 1.01 9.62 -3.50
C ALA A 58 -0.48 9.33 -3.80
N GLN A 59 -0.88 8.06 -3.80
CA GLN A 59 -2.30 7.68 -3.92
C GLN A 59 -3.13 8.15 -2.72
N VAL A 60 -2.61 8.08 -1.49
CA VAL A 60 -3.28 8.62 -0.30
C VAL A 60 -3.54 10.12 -0.46
N GLU A 61 -2.52 10.87 -0.87
CA GLU A 61 -2.67 12.32 -1.09
C GLU A 61 -3.63 12.63 -2.23
N GLY A 62 -3.57 11.86 -3.33
CA GLY A 62 -4.53 11.96 -4.43
C GLY A 62 -5.96 11.68 -4.00
N ALA A 63 -6.20 10.64 -3.19
CA ALA A 63 -7.53 10.31 -2.67
C ALA A 63 -8.07 11.41 -1.75
N ARG A 64 -7.21 12.01 -0.91
CA ARG A 64 -7.59 13.14 -0.04
C ARG A 64 -7.93 14.39 -0.84
N ALA A 65 -7.13 14.71 -1.86
CA ALA A 65 -7.41 15.84 -2.75
C ALA A 65 -8.73 15.60 -3.50
N GLY A 66 -8.87 14.43 -4.13
CA GLY A 66 -10.10 14.05 -4.84
C GLY A 66 -11.34 14.12 -3.95
N TYR A 67 -11.28 13.68 -2.70
CA TYR A 67 -12.40 13.79 -1.77
C TYR A 67 -12.78 15.25 -1.46
N ARG A 68 -11.79 16.14 -1.28
CA ARG A 68 -12.03 17.56 -0.97
C ARG A 68 -12.72 18.29 -2.12
N ASP A 69 -12.33 17.97 -3.36
CA ASP A 69 -12.71 18.75 -4.53
C ASP A 69 -13.91 18.14 -5.29
N ALA A 70 -14.14 16.82 -5.17
CA ALA A 70 -15.12 16.08 -5.96
C ALA A 70 -16.55 16.65 -5.92
N ALA A 71 -17.02 17.14 -4.76
CA ALA A 71 -18.37 17.69 -4.66
C ALA A 71 -18.55 18.95 -5.51
N VAL A 72 -17.52 19.79 -5.59
CA VAL A 72 -17.54 21.04 -6.35
C VAL A 72 -17.32 20.77 -7.83
N ASP A 73 -16.35 19.92 -8.16
CA ASP A 73 -15.96 19.65 -9.54
C ASP A 73 -17.00 18.83 -10.31
N LEU A 74 -17.75 17.95 -9.62
CA LEU A 74 -18.63 16.99 -10.26
C LEU A 74 -20.11 17.40 -10.27
N LYS A 75 -20.56 18.29 -9.37
CA LYS A 75 -21.99 18.63 -9.24
C LYS A 75 -22.61 19.25 -10.51
N GLU A 76 -21.81 19.91 -11.35
CA GLU A 76 -22.28 20.51 -12.61
C GLU A 76 -22.35 19.47 -13.75
N HIS A 77 -21.81 18.28 -13.54
CA HIS A 77 -21.69 17.22 -14.55
C HIS A 77 -22.46 15.95 -14.21
N LEU A 78 -22.75 15.73 -12.92
CA LEU A 78 -23.34 14.49 -12.42
C LEU A 78 -24.53 14.77 -11.48
N PRO A 79 -25.54 13.89 -11.46
CA PRO A 79 -26.62 13.97 -10.48
C PRO A 79 -26.10 13.87 -9.03
N PRO A 80 -26.78 14.49 -8.04
CA PRO A 80 -26.32 14.51 -6.65
C PRO A 80 -26.03 13.13 -6.05
N HIS A 81 -26.91 12.14 -6.29
CA HIS A 81 -26.73 10.78 -5.77
C HIS A 81 -25.47 10.07 -6.34
N VAL A 82 -25.02 10.46 -7.54
CA VAL A 82 -23.78 9.93 -8.14
C VAL A 82 -22.57 10.57 -7.47
N VAL A 83 -22.61 11.88 -7.21
CA VAL A 83 -21.55 12.59 -6.48
C VAL A 83 -21.39 12.00 -5.07
N GLU A 84 -22.49 11.73 -4.37
CA GLU A 84 -22.47 11.05 -3.07
C GLU A 84 -21.83 9.66 -3.13
N ALA A 85 -22.12 8.88 -4.18
CA ALA A 85 -21.50 7.58 -4.40
C ALA A 85 -19.98 7.69 -4.64
N VAL A 86 -19.51 8.69 -5.38
CA VAL A 86 -18.07 8.96 -5.57
C VAL A 86 -17.39 9.33 -4.24
N LEU A 87 -18.03 10.17 -3.43
CA LEU A 87 -17.51 10.53 -2.10
C LEU A 87 -17.43 9.31 -1.17
N GLU A 88 -18.38 8.37 -1.26
CA GLU A 88 -18.32 7.08 -0.55
C GLU A 88 -17.14 6.23 -1.00
N VAL A 89 -16.82 6.19 -2.30
CA VAL A 89 -15.62 5.49 -2.80
C VAL A 89 -14.35 6.04 -2.14
N TYR A 90 -14.16 7.36 -2.13
CA TYR A 90 -13.02 7.97 -1.46
C TYR A 90 -12.97 7.69 0.05
N ARG A 91 -14.13 7.69 0.73
CA ARG A 91 -14.22 7.38 2.17
C ARG A 91 -13.78 5.94 2.49
N ARG A 92 -14.02 4.99 1.58
CA ARG A 92 -13.54 3.60 1.72
C ARG A 92 -12.07 3.47 1.35
N GLU A 93 -11.68 4.14 0.27
CA GLU A 93 -10.36 3.96 -0.33
C GLU A 93 -9.26 4.63 0.48
N GLY A 94 -9.51 5.82 1.05
CA GLY A 94 -8.53 6.56 1.85
C GLY A 94 -7.94 5.73 2.99
N PRO A 95 -8.74 5.20 3.93
CA PRO A 95 -8.26 4.34 5.01
C PRO A 95 -7.56 3.06 4.51
N ARG A 96 -8.07 2.45 3.42
CA ARG A 96 -7.46 1.26 2.82
C ARG A 96 -6.05 1.54 2.31
N LEU A 97 -5.83 2.68 1.66
CA LEU A 97 -4.52 3.11 1.17
C LEU A 97 -3.56 3.48 2.31
N VAL A 98 -4.05 4.08 3.39
CA VAL A 98 -3.25 4.33 4.60
C VAL A 98 -2.76 3.01 5.21
N ALA A 99 -3.67 2.06 5.42
CA ALA A 99 -3.31 0.74 5.95
C ALA A 99 -2.29 0.02 5.04
N LEU A 100 -2.48 0.09 3.72
CA LEU A 100 -1.52 -0.45 2.76
C LEU A 100 -0.14 0.20 2.89
N ALA A 101 -0.07 1.54 3.02
CA ALA A 101 1.19 2.25 3.19
C ALA A 101 1.92 1.83 4.48
N GLU A 102 1.17 1.61 5.57
CA GLU A 102 1.69 1.14 6.85
C GLU A 102 2.22 -0.31 6.72
N SER A 103 1.46 -1.21 6.10
CA SER A 103 1.92 -2.58 5.81
C SER A 103 3.19 -2.59 4.95
N ILE A 104 3.28 -1.74 3.93
CA ILE A 104 4.49 -1.62 3.09
C ILE A 104 5.67 -1.16 3.93
N ALA A 105 5.46 -0.20 4.84
CA ALA A 105 6.52 0.26 5.74
C ALA A 105 7.04 -0.86 6.65
N LEU A 106 6.17 -1.74 7.16
CA LEU A 106 6.58 -2.91 7.94
C LEU A 106 7.41 -3.90 7.11
N VAL A 107 6.99 -4.18 5.87
CA VAL A 107 7.75 -5.05 4.96
C VAL A 107 9.10 -4.42 4.59
N GLU A 108 9.15 -3.11 4.36
CA GLU A 108 10.41 -2.39 4.09
C GLU A 108 11.39 -2.51 5.27
N ARG A 109 10.91 -2.36 6.51
CA ARG A 109 11.70 -2.53 7.73
C ARG A 109 12.26 -3.96 7.84
N ALA A 110 11.43 -4.98 7.59
CA ALA A 110 11.88 -6.38 7.53
C ALA A 110 12.98 -6.60 6.48
N LEU A 111 12.83 -6.00 5.30
CA LEU A 111 13.81 -6.06 4.21
C LEU A 111 15.13 -5.34 4.52
N ARG A 112 15.13 -4.41 5.48
CA ARG A 112 16.35 -3.79 6.03
C ARG A 112 17.03 -4.64 7.10
N GLY A 113 16.42 -5.76 7.49
CA GLY A 113 16.91 -6.63 8.55
C GLY A 113 16.44 -6.23 9.95
N GLU A 114 15.41 -5.39 10.07
CA GLU A 114 14.81 -5.12 11.37
C GLU A 114 14.08 -6.37 11.87
N GLU A 115 14.41 -6.81 13.09
CA GLU A 115 13.70 -7.87 13.78
C GLU A 115 12.50 -7.30 14.55
N PHE A 116 11.34 -7.92 14.39
CA PHE A 116 10.18 -7.60 15.20
C PHE A 116 10.17 -8.50 16.43
N VAL A 117 10.30 -7.88 17.59
CA VAL A 117 10.13 -8.55 18.88
C VAL A 117 8.75 -8.26 19.43
N GLU A 118 8.13 -9.26 20.06
CA GLU A 118 6.89 -9.03 20.80
C GLU A 118 7.21 -8.13 22.00
N GLY A 119 6.74 -6.88 21.96
CA GLY A 119 6.85 -5.97 23.08
C GLY A 119 6.08 -6.54 24.26
N ARG A 120 6.78 -7.03 25.29
CA ARG A 120 6.20 -7.26 26.61
C ARG A 120 5.75 -5.87 27.10
N ARG A 121 4.44 -5.75 27.36
CA ARG A 121 3.82 -4.55 27.93
C ARG A 121 4.54 -4.10 29.20
#